data_AF-A0A848C8B0-F1
#
_entry.id   AF-A0A848C8B0-F1
#
_cell.length_a   1.000
_cell.length_b   1.000
_cell.length_c   1.000
_cell.angle_alpha   90.00
_cell.angle_beta   90.00
_cell.angle_gamma   90.00
#
_symmetry.space_group_name_H-M   'P 1'
#
loop_
_entity.id
_entity.type
_entity.pdbx_description
1 polymer ?
#
loop_
_entity_poly.entity_id
_entity_poly.type
_entity_poly.pdbx_seq_one_letter_code
_entity_poly.pdbx_strand_id
1 'polypeptide(L)'
;MKLKLLGSLFIFSTIIYGEVAFKDVPKEHWAYKSINNLVNNQIIDEKDVNFNGNAPLTRYQFAYELSKLFNKLDMEKIDKKEIEVLRGIVTNFSAELNKIGFDYKEFEEKLSQTSEDIDTLKKMVEINNIKIKNLEDRLKSLEKKR
;
A
#
# COMPACT_ATOMS: atom_id res chain seq x y z
N MET A 1 51.84 -47.17 25.61
CA MET A 1 51.21 -46.49 26.76
C MET A 1 50.08 -45.61 26.23
N LYS A 2 48.87 -45.76 26.77
CA LYS A 2 47.62 -45.08 26.37
C LYS A 2 47.61 -43.62 26.86
N LEU A 3 47.11 -42.67 26.06
CA LEU A 3 46.50 -41.40 26.51
C LEU A 3 45.67 -40.82 25.34
N LYS A 4 44.38 -41.15 25.20
CA LYS A 4 43.16 -40.46 25.70
C LYS A 4 42.97 -39.01 25.23
N LEU A 5 42.12 -38.88 24.19
CA LEU A 5 40.91 -38.03 24.01
C LEU A 5 40.80 -36.60 24.60
N LEU A 6 39.95 -35.81 23.90
CA LEU A 6 39.28 -34.52 24.24
C LEU A 6 40.02 -33.24 23.78
N GLY A 7 39.46 -32.37 22.94
CA GLY A 7 38.14 -32.35 22.30
C GLY A 7 38.11 -31.30 21.19
N SER A 8 37.65 -31.70 20.01
CA SER A 8 37.38 -30.80 18.88
C SER A 8 36.05 -30.09 19.15
N LEU A 9 36.12 -28.84 19.58
CA LEU A 9 34.96 -27.96 19.73
C LEU A 9 34.47 -27.55 18.34
N PHE A 10 33.53 -28.32 17.78
CA PHE A 10 32.82 -27.96 16.55
C PHE A 10 31.83 -26.84 16.90
N ILE A 11 32.21 -25.59 16.62
CA ILE A 11 31.29 -24.45 16.73
C ILE A 11 30.32 -24.56 15.57
N PHE A 12 29.16 -25.19 15.80
CA PHE A 12 28.01 -25.08 14.91
C PHE A 12 27.48 -23.65 15.02
N SER A 13 28.00 -22.75 14.18
CA SER A 13 27.35 -21.47 13.95
C SER A 13 26.05 -21.75 13.18
N THR A 14 24.93 -21.85 13.89
CA THR A 14 23.62 -21.83 13.26
C THR A 14 23.45 -20.46 12.63
N ILE A 15 23.56 -20.36 11.31
CA ILE A 15 23.15 -19.17 10.58
C ILE A 15 21.63 -19.09 10.77
N ILE A 16 21.18 -18.19 11.64
CA ILE A 16 19.76 -17.85 11.76
C ILE A 16 19.44 -17.02 10.52
N TYR A 17 18.89 -17.66 9.49
CA TYR A 17 18.23 -16.92 8.42
C TYR A 17 16.91 -16.39 9.02
N GLY A 18 16.93 -15.14 9.45
CA GLY A 18 15.72 -14.44 9.87
C GLY A 18 14.77 -14.37 8.69
N GLU A 19 13.55 -14.89 8.86
CA GLU A 19 12.47 -14.66 7.91
C GLU A 19 12.20 -13.15 7.92
N VAL A 20 12.47 -12.48 6.79
CA VAL A 20 12.05 -11.10 6.52
C VAL A 20 10.56 -11.02 6.85
N ALA A 21 10.20 -10.15 7.77
CA ALA A 21 8.86 -10.10 8.33
C ALA A 21 8.48 -8.65 8.62
N PHE A 22 7.68 -8.09 7.72
CA PHE A 22 7.08 -6.78 7.91
C PHE A 22 5.95 -6.86 8.94
N LYS A 23 5.93 -5.93 9.89
CA LYS A 23 4.94 -5.89 10.98
C LYS A 23 3.51 -5.64 10.47
N ASP A 24 3.37 -4.93 9.37
CA ASP A 24 2.10 -4.60 8.72
C ASP A 24 1.69 -5.60 7.62
N VAL A 25 2.46 -6.68 7.41
CA VAL A 25 2.12 -7.75 6.47
C VAL A 25 2.04 -9.09 7.21
N PRO A 26 0.88 -9.45 7.77
CA PRO A 26 0.67 -10.77 8.37
C PRO A 26 0.91 -11.90 7.37
N LYS A 27 1.29 -13.10 7.85
CA LYS A 27 1.56 -14.28 7.00
C LYS A 27 0.41 -14.66 6.08
N GLU A 28 -0.81 -14.35 6.54
CA GLU A 28 -2.07 -14.70 5.85
C GLU A 28 -2.48 -13.65 4.81
N HIS A 29 -1.73 -12.53 4.73
CA HIS A 29 -1.96 -11.50 3.73
C HIS A 29 -1.62 -12.04 2.34
N TRP A 30 -2.50 -11.79 1.36
CA TRP A 30 -2.38 -12.30 -0.01
C TRP A 30 -1.02 -11.98 -0.67
N ALA A 31 -0.42 -10.84 -0.31
CA ALA A 31 0.87 -10.38 -0.85
C ALA A 31 2.10 -10.92 -0.09
N TYR A 32 1.94 -11.56 1.08
CA TYR A 32 3.04 -11.91 1.98
C TYR A 32 4.14 -12.73 1.27
N LYS A 33 3.75 -13.83 0.60
CA LYS A 33 4.68 -14.71 -0.12
C LYS A 33 5.42 -13.98 -1.24
N SER A 34 4.72 -13.12 -1.98
CA SER A 34 5.29 -12.35 -3.08
C SER A 34 6.30 -11.33 -2.57
N ILE A 35 5.97 -10.60 -1.51
CA ILE A 35 6.86 -9.62 -0.88
C ILE A 35 8.13 -10.31 -0.38
N ASN A 36 8.01 -11.41 0.37
CA ASN A 36 9.18 -12.16 0.84
C ASN A 36 10.03 -12.70 -0.31
N ASN A 37 9.41 -13.15 -1.40
CA ASN A 37 10.15 -13.58 -2.58
C ASN A 37 10.96 -12.42 -3.19
N LEU A 38 10.36 -11.24 -3.33
CA LEU A 38 11.03 -10.07 -3.90
C LEU A 38 12.18 -9.56 -3.00
N VAL A 39 12.00 -9.56 -1.67
CA VAL A 39 13.08 -9.19 -0.73
C VAL A 39 14.22 -10.21 -0.76
N ASN A 40 13.90 -11.51 -0.71
CA ASN A 40 14.91 -12.57 -0.75
C ASN A 40 15.72 -12.53 -2.06
N ASN A 41 15.07 -12.12 -3.15
CA ASN A 41 15.73 -11.88 -4.42
C ASN A 41 16.37 -10.49 -4.52
N GLN A 42 16.38 -9.66 -3.48
CA GLN A 42 16.93 -8.29 -3.47
C GLN A 42 16.39 -7.41 -4.61
N ILE A 43 15.14 -7.67 -5.02
CA ILE A 43 14.41 -6.84 -5.99
C ILE A 43 13.83 -5.63 -5.28
N ILE A 44 13.42 -5.78 -4.03
CA ILE A 44 12.99 -4.68 -3.16
C ILE A 44 13.77 -4.75 -1.85
N ASP A 45 14.01 -3.60 -1.23
CA ASP A 45 14.78 -3.52 0.01
C ASP A 45 13.85 -3.59 1.24
N GLU A 46 14.24 -4.36 2.26
CA GLU A 46 13.63 -4.29 3.60
C GLU A 46 14.41 -3.26 4.42
N LYS A 47 14.08 -1.97 4.25
CA LYS A 47 14.72 -0.88 5.03
C LYS A 47 13.99 -0.58 6.32
N ASP A 48 12.70 -0.85 6.38
CA ASP A 48 11.80 -0.48 7.46
C ASP A 48 11.09 -1.69 8.05
N VAL A 49 10.61 -1.54 9.29
CA VAL A 49 9.84 -2.56 10.02
C VAL A 49 8.46 -2.79 9.37
N ASN A 50 7.97 -1.82 8.59
CA ASN A 50 6.70 -1.89 7.86
C ASN A 50 6.97 -1.86 6.35
N PHE A 51 6.21 -2.64 5.59
CA PHE A 51 6.22 -2.64 4.13
C PHE A 51 5.53 -1.39 3.56
N ASN A 52 4.52 -0.87 4.27
CA ASN A 52 3.69 0.27 3.89
C ASN A 52 2.94 0.05 2.56
N GLY A 53 2.22 -1.08 2.43
CA GLY A 53 1.57 -1.49 1.17
C GLY A 53 0.52 -0.50 0.61
N ASN A 54 0.01 0.42 1.43
CA ASN A 54 -0.92 1.47 0.99
C ASN A 54 -0.23 2.79 0.59
N ALA A 55 1.10 2.88 0.76
CA ALA A 55 1.84 4.07 0.36
C ALA A 55 1.91 4.20 -1.18
N PRO A 56 1.87 5.42 -1.73
CA PRO A 56 1.95 5.61 -3.17
C PRO A 56 3.32 5.20 -3.71
N LEU A 57 3.33 4.41 -4.80
CA LEU A 57 4.54 4.07 -5.54
C LEU A 57 4.78 5.07 -6.68
N THR A 58 5.93 5.73 -6.67
CA THR A 58 6.29 6.64 -7.77
C THR A 58 6.75 5.88 -9.01
N ARG A 59 6.58 6.48 -10.19
CA ARG A 59 7.09 5.89 -11.46
C ARG A 59 8.60 5.66 -11.44
N TYR A 60 9.35 6.52 -10.76
CA TYR A 60 10.80 6.38 -10.59
C TYR A 60 11.15 5.15 -9.74
N GLN A 61 10.46 4.94 -8.61
CA GLN A 61 10.66 3.77 -7.77
C GLN A 61 10.30 2.49 -8.51
N PHE A 62 9.16 2.47 -9.20
CA PHE A 62 8.74 1.32 -10.01
C PHE A 62 9.78 0.95 -11.07
N ALA A 63 10.26 1.94 -11.84
CA ALA A 63 11.28 1.72 -12.88
C ALA A 63 12.60 1.20 -12.30
N TYR A 64 13.01 1.70 -11.13
CA TYR A 64 14.23 1.28 -10.45
C TYR A 64 14.18 -0.19 -10.01
N GLU A 65 13.12 -0.61 -9.31
CA GLU A 65 13.00 -2.00 -8.85
C GLU A 65 12.77 -2.97 -10.02
N LEU A 66 12.06 -2.53 -11.06
CA LEU A 66 11.91 -3.30 -12.29
C LEU A 66 13.24 -3.53 -13.00
N SER A 67 14.14 -2.53 -13.00
CA SER A 67 15.50 -2.70 -13.54
C SER A 67 16.30 -3.72 -12.73
N LYS A 68 16.18 -3.76 -11.40
CA LYS A 68 16.82 -4.78 -10.57
C LYS A 68 16.34 -6.18 -10.93
N LEU A 69 15.03 -6.34 -11.14
CA LEU A 69 14.45 -7.61 -11.60
C LEU A 69 15.08 -8.05 -12.93
N PHE A 70 15.10 -7.18 -13.95
CA PHE A 70 15.69 -7.51 -15.25
C PHE A 70 17.17 -7.85 -15.17
N ASN A 71 17.94 -7.20 -14.30
CA ASN A 71 19.35 -7.50 -14.11
C ASN A 71 19.59 -8.87 -13.44
N LYS A 72 18.64 -9.35 -12.64
CA LYS A 72 18.70 -10.67 -12.00
C LYS A 72 18.18 -11.80 -12.88
N LEU A 73 17.44 -11.46 -13.93
CA LEU A 73 17.05 -12.42 -14.94
C LEU A 73 18.30 -12.77 -15.76
N ASP A 74 18.69 -14.05 -15.71
CA ASP A 74 19.76 -14.59 -16.54
C ASP A 74 19.25 -14.72 -17.98
N MET A 75 19.39 -13.63 -18.73
CA MET A 75 18.88 -13.49 -20.10
C MET A 75 19.43 -14.54 -21.07
N GLU A 76 20.48 -15.27 -20.68
CA GLU A 76 21.05 -16.39 -21.45
C GLU A 76 20.29 -17.72 -21.27
N LYS A 77 19.52 -17.88 -20.18
CA LYS A 77 18.71 -19.08 -19.89
C LYS A 77 17.24 -18.94 -20.26
N ILE A 78 16.78 -17.73 -20.51
CA ILE A 78 15.38 -17.41 -20.81
C ILE A 78 15.17 -17.50 -22.32
N ASP A 79 14.21 -18.32 -22.74
CA ASP A 79 13.91 -18.45 -24.17
C ASP A 79 13.38 -17.11 -24.71
N LYS A 80 13.70 -16.76 -25.97
CA LYS A 80 13.30 -15.47 -26.57
C LYS A 80 11.80 -15.22 -26.45
N LYS A 81 11.00 -16.29 -26.49
CA LYS A 81 9.55 -16.27 -26.30
C LYS A 81 9.14 -15.83 -24.89
N GLU A 82 9.86 -16.24 -23.86
CA GLU A 82 9.57 -15.85 -22.47
C GLU A 82 9.92 -14.37 -22.23
N ILE A 83 10.99 -13.86 -22.87
CA ILE A 83 11.33 -12.43 -22.86
C ILE A 83 10.25 -11.60 -23.56
N GLU A 84 9.71 -12.08 -24.67
CA GLU A 84 8.64 -11.38 -25.40
C GLU A 84 7.34 -11.36 -24.61
N VAL A 85 6.98 -12.46 -23.95
CA VAL A 85 5.84 -12.53 -23.02
C VAL A 85 6.05 -11.56 -21.85
N LEU A 86 7.25 -11.53 -21.24
CA LEU A 86 7.56 -10.61 -20.14
C LEU A 86 7.48 -9.14 -20.59
N ARG A 87 7.99 -8.80 -21.78
CA ARG A 87 7.85 -7.47 -22.38
C ARG A 87 6.40 -7.11 -22.64
N GLY A 88 5.59 -8.05 -23.10
CA GLY A 88 4.15 -7.88 -23.28
C GLY A 88 3.45 -7.58 -21.96
N ILE A 89 3.75 -8.34 -20.90
CA ILE A 89 3.21 -8.10 -19.55
C ILE A 89 3.62 -6.72 -19.06
N VAL A 90 4.89 -6.33 -19.17
CA VAL A 90 5.35 -5.00 -18.72
C VAL A 90 4.71 -3.87 -19.53
N THR A 91 4.50 -4.06 -20.83
CA THR A 91 3.85 -3.06 -21.69
C THR A 91 2.38 -2.91 -21.34
N ASN A 92 1.66 -4.03 -21.17
CA ASN A 92 0.27 -4.04 -20.77
C ASN A 92 0.09 -3.49 -19.35
N PHE A 93 0.98 -3.86 -18.42
CA PHE A 93 0.95 -3.36 -17.04
C PHE A 93 1.30 -1.87 -16.98
N SER A 94 2.20 -1.36 -17.83
CA SER A 94 2.46 0.07 -17.98
C SER A 94 1.23 0.82 -18.53
N ALA A 95 0.55 0.25 -19.52
CA ALA A 95 -0.71 0.80 -20.03
C ALA A 95 -1.82 0.78 -18.96
N GLU A 96 -1.91 -0.30 -18.18
CA GLU A 96 -2.83 -0.38 -17.04
C GLU A 96 -2.44 0.57 -15.91
N LEU A 97 -1.17 0.81 -15.63
CA LEU A 97 -0.74 1.82 -14.65
C LEU A 97 -1.06 3.24 -15.12
N ASN A 98 -0.98 3.54 -16.42
CA ASN A 98 -1.49 4.80 -16.95
C ASN A 98 -3.02 4.91 -16.79
N LYS A 99 -3.72 3.77 -16.88
CA LYS A 99 -5.16 3.69 -16.66
C LYS A 99 -5.56 3.72 -15.19
N ILE A 100 -4.74 3.22 -14.27
CA ILE A 100 -4.95 3.26 -12.80
C ILE A 100 -4.50 4.61 -12.22
N GLY A 101 -3.49 5.25 -12.85
CA GLY A 101 -3.19 6.67 -12.63
C GLY A 101 -4.30 7.62 -13.11
N PHE A 102 -5.30 7.08 -13.79
CA PHE A 102 -6.53 7.71 -14.23
C PHE A 102 -7.68 7.13 -13.41
N ASP A 103 -7.95 7.67 -12.22
CA ASP A 103 -9.07 8.61 -12.17
C ASP A 103 -8.85 9.70 -11.12
N TYR A 104 -7.61 10.14 -10.91
CA TYR A 104 -7.31 11.21 -9.96
C TYR A 104 -8.18 12.45 -10.21
N LYS A 105 -8.44 12.77 -11.48
CA LYS A 105 -9.30 13.90 -11.86
C LYS A 105 -10.78 13.65 -11.56
N GLU A 106 -11.34 12.49 -11.89
CA GLU A 106 -12.72 12.15 -11.52
C GLU A 106 -12.88 12.06 -9.99
N PHE A 107 -11.86 11.56 -9.30
CA PHE A 107 -11.81 11.50 -7.85
C PHE A 107 -11.70 12.90 -7.22
N GLU A 108 -10.86 13.79 -7.76
CA GLU A 108 -10.80 15.20 -7.34
C GLU A 108 -12.11 15.92 -7.61
N GLU A 109 -12.73 15.69 -8.78
CA GLU A 109 -14.05 16.25 -9.12
C GLU A 109 -15.12 15.76 -8.14
N LYS A 110 -15.13 14.46 -7.82
CA LYS A 110 -16.02 13.89 -6.79
C LYS A 110 -15.74 14.46 -5.40
N LEU A 111 -14.47 14.66 -5.02
CA LEU A 111 -14.10 15.29 -3.75
C LEU A 111 -14.51 16.75 -3.68
N SER A 112 -14.33 17.50 -4.76
CA SER A 112 -14.78 18.90 -4.88
C SER A 112 -16.29 18.98 -4.73
N GLN A 113 -17.03 18.15 -5.47
CA GLN A 113 -18.49 18.08 -5.38
C GLN A 113 -18.95 17.71 -3.96
N THR A 114 -18.30 16.72 -3.34
CA THR A 114 -18.61 16.31 -1.95
C THR A 114 -18.36 17.46 -0.97
N SER A 115 -17.31 18.24 -1.18
CA SER A 115 -17.02 19.42 -0.36
C SER A 115 -18.10 20.51 -0.51
N GLU A 116 -18.54 20.77 -1.73
CA GLU A 116 -19.63 21.73 -2.01
C GLU A 116 -20.96 21.29 -1.40
N ASP A 117 -21.28 19.99 -1.50
CA ASP A 117 -22.47 19.40 -0.91
C ASP A 117 -22.44 19.53 0.63
N ILE A 118 -21.29 19.27 1.25
CA ILE A 118 -21.09 19.45 2.71
C ILE A 118 -21.34 20.90 3.12
N ASP A 119 -20.83 21.88 2.37
CA ASP A 119 -21.01 23.28 2.70
C ASP A 119 -22.46 23.75 2.51
N THR A 120 -23.14 23.20 1.51
CA THR A 120 -24.58 23.41 1.30
C THR A 120 -25.38 22.84 2.47
N LEU A 121 -25.07 21.60 2.90
CA LEU A 121 -25.73 20.97 4.05
C LEU A 121 -25.50 21.75 5.35
N LYS A 122 -24.28 22.26 5.60
CA LYS A 122 -24.00 23.12 6.77
C LYS A 122 -24.89 24.37 6.78
N LYS A 123 -25.04 25.05 5.65
CA LYS A 123 -25.92 26.23 5.53
C LYS A 123 -27.38 25.87 5.80
N MET A 124 -27.85 24.74 5.27
CA MET A 124 -29.22 24.27 5.53
C MET A 124 -29.45 23.96 7.01
N VAL A 125 -28.47 23.35 7.70
CA VAL A 125 -28.53 23.09 9.14
C VAL A 125 -28.59 24.40 9.94
N GLU A 126 -27.78 25.40 9.59
CA GLU A 126 -27.79 26.71 10.24
C GLU A 126 -29.16 27.41 10.10
N ILE A 127 -29.72 27.43 8.89
CA ILE A 127 -31.06 27.98 8.63
C ILE A 127 -32.13 27.25 9.44
N ASN A 128 -32.06 25.92 9.49
CA ASN A 128 -33.02 25.13 10.25
C ASN A 128 -32.92 25.42 11.76
N ASN A 129 -31.71 25.59 12.30
CA ASN A 129 -31.52 25.99 13.70
C ASN A 129 -32.16 27.36 14.00
N ILE A 130 -32.03 28.34 13.09
CA ILE A 130 -32.68 29.65 13.24
C ILE A 130 -34.21 29.50 13.22
N LYS A 131 -34.75 28.70 12.30
CA LYS A 131 -36.19 28.45 12.22
C LYS A 131 -36.72 27.77 13.48
N ILE A 132 -36.00 26.77 14.00
CA ILE A 132 -36.34 26.07 15.25
C ILE A 132 -36.37 27.08 16.40
N LYS A 133 -35.34 27.90 16.57
CA LYS A 133 -35.32 28.94 17.60
C LYS A 133 -36.51 29.90 17.51
N ASN A 134 -36.84 30.37 16.30
CA ASN A 134 -37.98 31.25 16.09
C ASN A 134 -39.32 30.57 16.45
N LEU A 135 -39.45 29.27 16.16
CA LEU A 135 -40.62 28.49 16.54
C LEU A 135 -40.70 28.31 18.06
N GLU A 136 -39.58 28.03 18.73
CA GLU A 136 -39.50 27.93 20.19
C GLU A 136 -39.89 29.25 20.87
N ASP A 137 -39.40 30.39 20.36
CA ASP A 137 -39.72 31.70 20.91
C ASP A 137 -41.22 32.04 20.73
N ARG A 138 -41.79 31.69 19.57
CA ARG A 138 -43.24 31.84 19.32
C ARG A 138 -44.06 30.94 20.26
N LEU A 139 -43.65 29.68 20.45
CA LEU A 139 -44.32 28.75 21.35
C LEU A 139 -44.37 29.31 22.78
N LYS A 140 -43.23 29.78 23.31
CA LYS A 140 -43.15 30.41 24.65
C LYS A 140 -44.08 31.62 24.78
N SER A 141 -44.21 32.42 23.73
CA SER A 141 -45.10 33.59 23.73
C SER A 141 -46.59 33.21 23.78
N LEU A 142 -46.96 32.07 23.19
CA LEU A 142 -48.32 31.54 23.19
C LEU A 142 -48.66 30.86 24.51
N GLU A 143 -47.72 30.12 25.09
CA GLU A 143 -47.88 29.48 26.40
C GLU A 143 -48.11 30.52 27.51
N LYS A 144 -47.43 31.67 27.46
CA LYS A 144 -47.63 32.77 28.43
C LYS A 144 -48.98 33.49 28.31
N LYS A 145 -49.72 33.30 27.21
CA LYS A 145 -51.03 33.93 26.97
C LYS A 145 -52.22 33.05 27.40
N ARG A 146 -51.96 31.79 27.77
CA ARG A 146 -52.94 30.89 28.39
C ARG A 146 -52.85 30.98 29.90
#